data_AF-H2ZD66-F1
#
_entry.id   AF-H2ZD66-F1
#
_cell.length_a   1.000
_cell.length_b   1.000
_cell.length_c   1.000
_cell.angle_alpha   90.00
_cell.angle_beta   90.00
_cell.angle_gamma   90.00
#
_symmetry.space_group_name_H-M   'P 1'
#
loop_
_entity.id
_entity.type
_entity.pdbx_description
1 polymer ?
#
loop_
_entity_poly.entity_id
_entity_poly.type
_entity_poly.pdbx_seq_one_letter_code
_entity_poly.pdbx_strand_id
1 'polypeptide(L)'
;MIPTAAKLVRLMCVFLAGNELFLDEIVQVLLNKLLKLFIDGKSVKHLDFEQDIPGITSFYDFYISLLEQFAAVSFGNSTFSTFILLPMVARSSPQLKLALWSERSEALASIRIDQVPVSEEYYFDPIESNGQVLAAYLRALAGGAIQSSRNPFVYRLALHHVASAVQRHETSKDEKEVKPLEALIKSVKSISNVTLKHKILNYNFNVKNT
;
A
#
# COMPACT_ATOMS: atom_id res chain seq x y z
N MET A 1 12.54 -0.93 -25.29
CA MET A 1 11.38 -1.60 -24.68
C MET A 1 10.70 -0.59 -23.76
N ILE A 2 9.37 -0.46 -23.78
CA ILE A 2 8.65 0.51 -22.92
C ILE A 2 8.64 -0.01 -21.47
N PRO A 3 9.07 0.77 -20.45
CA PRO A 3 9.06 0.35 -19.06
C PRO A 3 7.67 -0.03 -18.54
N THR A 4 7.58 -1.00 -17.64
CA THR A 4 6.29 -1.45 -17.05
C THR A 4 5.57 -0.32 -16.34
N ALA A 5 6.27 0.51 -15.56
CA ALA A 5 5.66 1.67 -14.90
C ALA A 5 5.03 2.64 -15.90
N ALA A 6 5.69 2.91 -17.03
CA ALA A 6 5.13 3.77 -18.06
C ALA A 6 3.83 3.21 -18.66
N LYS A 7 3.74 1.89 -18.88
CA LYS A 7 2.48 1.26 -19.32
C LYS A 7 1.38 1.38 -18.26
N LEU A 8 1.71 1.14 -16.99
CA LEU A 8 0.76 1.22 -15.88
C LEU A 8 0.26 2.65 -15.66
N VAL A 9 1.14 3.66 -15.75
CA VAL A 9 0.76 5.08 -15.70
C VAL A 9 -0.24 5.42 -16.79
N ARG A 10 -0.07 4.90 -18.02
CA ARG A 10 -1.02 5.13 -19.10
C ARG A 10 -2.40 4.53 -18.81
N LEU A 11 -2.46 3.39 -18.13
CA LEU A 11 -3.73 2.85 -17.64
C LEU A 11 -4.30 3.72 -16.50
N MET A 12 -3.45 4.21 -15.59
CA MET A 12 -3.87 5.08 -14.49
C MET A 12 -4.49 6.40 -15.00
N CYS A 13 -4.06 6.90 -16.16
CA CYS A 13 -4.67 8.08 -16.78
C CYS A 13 -6.17 7.91 -17.05
N VAL A 14 -6.69 6.69 -17.21
CA VAL A 14 -8.13 6.44 -17.41
C VAL A 14 -8.95 6.93 -16.21
N PHE A 15 -8.42 6.80 -14.99
CA PHE A 15 -9.08 7.28 -13.78
C PHE A 15 -9.12 8.82 -13.69
N LEU A 16 -8.19 9.51 -14.37
CA LEU A 16 -8.11 10.97 -14.39
C LEU A 16 -8.78 11.59 -15.62
N ALA A 17 -9.17 10.78 -16.62
CA ALA A 17 -9.78 11.26 -17.87
C ALA A 17 -11.24 11.71 -17.70
N GLY A 18 -11.89 11.34 -16.59
CA GLY A 18 -13.25 11.74 -16.26
C GLY A 18 -13.74 11.07 -14.97
N ASN A 19 -14.84 11.59 -14.42
CA ASN A 19 -15.35 11.12 -13.12
C ASN A 19 -16.07 9.77 -13.17
N GLU A 20 -16.47 9.32 -14.36
CA GLU A 20 -17.31 8.13 -14.51
C GLU A 20 -16.74 7.10 -15.51
N LEU A 21 -15.70 7.44 -16.27
CA LEU A 21 -15.16 6.55 -17.32
C LEU A 21 -14.70 5.20 -16.75
N PHE A 22 -14.08 5.21 -15.57
CA PHE A 22 -13.64 3.98 -14.90
C PHE A 22 -14.79 3.16 -14.30
N LEU A 23 -16.01 3.70 -14.25
CA LEU A 23 -17.21 2.97 -13.80
C LEU A 23 -17.80 2.11 -14.93
N ASP A 24 -17.50 2.41 -16.19
CA ASP A 24 -17.93 1.60 -17.32
C ASP A 24 -17.40 0.16 -17.20
N GLU A 25 -18.28 -0.81 -17.38
CA GLU A 25 -17.97 -2.23 -17.17
C GLU A 25 -16.92 -2.73 -18.16
N ILE A 26 -17.00 -2.32 -19.42
CA ILE A 26 -16.05 -2.73 -20.47
C ILE A 26 -14.68 -2.13 -20.16
N VAL A 27 -14.63 -0.85 -19.77
CA VAL A 27 -13.40 -0.18 -19.35
C VAL A 27 -12.76 -0.92 -18.17
N GLN A 28 -13.52 -1.28 -17.14
CA GLN A 28 -12.99 -2.04 -16.00
C GLN A 28 -12.44 -3.41 -16.42
N VAL A 29 -13.17 -4.16 -17.26
CA VAL A 29 -12.71 -5.46 -17.77
C VAL A 29 -11.40 -5.31 -18.55
N LEU A 30 -11.29 -4.29 -19.40
CA LEU A 30 -10.08 -4.03 -20.19
C LEU A 30 -8.91 -3.59 -19.30
N LEU A 31 -9.13 -2.70 -18.33
CA LEU A 31 -8.12 -2.27 -17.37
C LEU A 31 -7.54 -3.47 -16.60
N ASN A 32 -8.41 -4.34 -16.07
CA ASN A 32 -7.96 -5.53 -15.34
C ASN A 32 -7.21 -6.53 -16.23
N LYS A 33 -7.65 -6.72 -17.49
CA LYS A 33 -6.93 -7.58 -18.46
C LYS A 33 -5.56 -7.01 -18.81
N LEU A 34 -5.48 -5.72 -19.11
CA LEU A 34 -4.22 -5.04 -19.43
C LEU A 34 -3.27 -5.02 -18.23
N LEU A 35 -3.80 -4.81 -17.03
CA LEU A 35 -3.01 -4.93 -15.80
C LEU A 35 -2.34 -6.31 -15.72
N LYS A 36 -3.10 -7.40 -15.83
CA LYS A 36 -2.57 -8.77 -15.81
C LYS A 36 -1.57 -9.05 -16.94
N LEU A 37 -1.69 -8.38 -18.08
CA LEU A 37 -0.73 -8.49 -19.19
C LEU A 37 0.56 -7.70 -18.95
N PHE A 38 0.50 -6.60 -18.20
CA PHE A 38 1.64 -5.73 -17.96
C PHE A 38 2.40 -6.08 -16.69
N ILE A 39 1.73 -6.68 -15.70
CA ILE A 39 2.33 -7.06 -14.43
C ILE A 39 2.24 -8.58 -14.20
N ASP A 40 3.39 -9.22 -14.23
CA ASP A 40 3.66 -10.60 -13.85
C ASP A 40 4.70 -10.64 -12.70
N GLY A 41 5.03 -11.83 -12.19
CA GLY A 41 6.01 -11.98 -11.11
C GLY A 41 7.44 -11.53 -11.44
N LYS A 42 7.82 -11.40 -12.72
CA LYS A 42 9.15 -10.90 -13.11
C LYS A 42 9.17 -9.38 -13.17
N SER A 43 8.20 -8.80 -13.86
CA SER A 43 8.06 -7.37 -14.08
C SER A 43 7.78 -6.59 -12.79
N VAL A 44 7.00 -7.14 -11.85
CA VAL A 44 6.75 -6.50 -10.54
C VAL A 44 8.04 -6.28 -9.74
N LYS A 45 9.04 -7.17 -9.84
CA LYS A 45 10.35 -7.02 -9.16
C LYS A 45 11.17 -5.85 -9.67
N HIS A 46 10.85 -5.38 -10.87
CA HIS A 46 11.49 -4.27 -11.56
C HIS A 46 10.53 -3.08 -11.71
N LEU A 47 9.41 -3.09 -11.00
CA LEU A 47 8.47 -1.99 -11.04
C LEU A 47 9.05 -0.81 -10.27
N ASP A 48 9.38 0.24 -11.02
CA ASP A 48 9.95 1.47 -10.49
C ASP A 48 9.15 2.65 -11.04
N PHE A 49 8.46 3.34 -10.14
CA PHE A 49 7.68 4.53 -10.46
C PHE A 49 8.47 5.84 -10.30
N GLU A 50 9.70 5.77 -9.78
CA GLU A 50 10.58 6.94 -9.64
C GLU A 50 11.48 7.14 -10.86
N GLN A 51 11.53 6.17 -11.77
CA GLN A 51 12.18 6.35 -13.08
C GLN A 51 11.48 7.44 -13.91
N ASP A 52 12.19 7.97 -14.91
CA ASP A 52 11.60 8.89 -15.88
C ASP A 52 10.49 8.20 -16.69
N ILE A 53 9.26 8.69 -16.55
CA ILE A 53 8.09 8.17 -17.26
C ILE A 53 7.66 9.19 -18.34
N PRO A 54 7.74 8.85 -19.63
CA PRO A 54 7.39 9.77 -20.71
C PRO A 54 5.97 10.32 -20.59
N GLY A 55 5.85 11.65 -20.60
CA GLY A 55 4.58 12.37 -20.55
C GLY A 55 4.06 12.72 -19.16
N ILE A 56 4.81 12.41 -18.10
CA ILE A 56 4.58 12.96 -16.77
C ILE A 56 5.88 13.61 -16.26
N THR A 57 5.78 14.75 -15.58
CA THR A 57 6.94 15.46 -15.02
C THR A 57 7.35 14.89 -13.67
N SER A 58 6.37 14.44 -12.89
CA SER A 58 6.54 13.93 -11.52
C SER A 58 5.51 12.84 -11.29
N PHE A 59 5.96 11.61 -11.05
CA PHE A 59 5.04 10.54 -10.68
C PHE A 59 4.39 10.80 -9.32
N TYR A 60 5.08 11.48 -8.41
CA TYR A 60 4.52 11.84 -7.11
C TYR A 60 3.27 12.71 -7.24
N ASP A 61 3.35 13.80 -8.02
CA ASP A 61 2.21 14.72 -8.20
C ASP A 61 1.06 14.05 -8.96
N PHE A 62 1.41 13.21 -9.94
CA PHE A 62 0.44 12.35 -10.62
C PHE A 62 -0.27 11.41 -9.64
N TYR A 63 0.48 10.77 -8.73
CA TYR A 63 -0.06 9.84 -7.75
C TYR A 63 -0.94 10.56 -6.71
N ILE A 64 -0.56 11.75 -6.26
CA ILE A 64 -1.41 12.59 -5.40
C ILE A 64 -2.74 12.90 -6.09
N SER A 65 -2.69 13.32 -7.36
CA SER A 65 -3.91 13.57 -8.16
C SER A 65 -4.79 12.32 -8.28
N LEU A 66 -4.15 11.15 -8.45
CA LEU A 66 -4.83 9.86 -8.52
C LEU A 66 -5.53 9.49 -7.20
N LEU A 67 -4.87 9.73 -6.06
CA LEU A 67 -5.43 9.49 -4.73
C LEU A 67 -6.58 10.45 -4.40
N GLU A 68 -6.47 11.72 -4.79
CA GLU A 68 -7.55 12.71 -4.65
C GLU A 68 -8.78 12.32 -5.46
N GLN A 69 -8.57 11.93 -6.72
CA GLN A 69 -9.65 11.45 -7.57
C GLN A 69 -10.30 10.18 -7.00
N PHE A 70 -9.49 9.26 -6.45
CA PHE A 70 -10.01 8.07 -5.78
C PHE A 70 -10.91 8.45 -4.59
N ALA A 71 -10.44 9.34 -3.72
CA ALA A 71 -11.21 9.77 -2.56
C ALA A 71 -12.51 10.50 -2.96
N ALA A 72 -12.47 11.28 -4.04
CA ALA A 72 -13.60 12.10 -4.47
C ALA A 72 -14.73 11.29 -5.12
N VAL A 73 -14.40 10.34 -6.02
CA VAL A 73 -15.42 9.74 -6.91
C VAL A 73 -15.40 8.21 -7.00
N SER A 74 -14.43 7.52 -6.40
CA SER A 74 -14.31 6.06 -6.62
C SER A 74 -15.38 5.23 -5.92
N PHE A 75 -15.95 5.75 -4.82
CA PHE A 75 -16.79 4.97 -3.90
C PHE A 75 -16.15 3.64 -3.46
N GLY A 76 -14.81 3.57 -3.43
CA GLY A 76 -14.07 2.34 -3.09
C GLY A 76 -14.05 1.29 -4.21
N ASN A 77 -14.24 1.70 -5.47
CA ASN A 77 -14.17 0.83 -6.65
C ASN A 77 -12.93 -0.09 -6.59
N SER A 78 -13.14 -1.38 -6.82
CA SER A 78 -12.10 -2.40 -6.65
C SER A 78 -10.97 -2.23 -7.66
N THR A 79 -11.27 -1.98 -8.93
CA THR A 79 -10.26 -1.79 -9.97
C THR A 79 -9.45 -0.53 -9.70
N PHE A 80 -10.07 0.58 -9.33
CA PHE A 80 -9.32 1.79 -8.96
C PHE A 80 -8.46 1.56 -7.71
N SER A 81 -9.00 0.88 -6.68
CA SER A 81 -8.25 0.48 -5.48
C SER A 81 -7.00 -0.33 -5.84
N THR A 82 -7.13 -1.27 -6.77
CA THR A 82 -6.02 -2.09 -7.28
C THR A 82 -4.91 -1.24 -7.87
N PHE A 83 -5.22 -0.21 -8.66
CA PHE A 83 -4.21 0.65 -9.28
C PHE A 83 -3.51 1.56 -8.28
N ILE A 84 -4.24 2.17 -7.33
CA ILE A 84 -3.60 3.03 -6.30
C ILE A 84 -2.74 2.24 -5.32
N LEU A 85 -2.92 0.92 -5.23
CA LEU A 85 -2.05 0.05 -4.43
C LEU A 85 -0.81 -0.41 -5.19
N LEU A 86 -0.67 -0.20 -6.50
CA LEU A 86 0.54 -0.59 -7.22
C LEU A 86 1.80 0.09 -6.68
N PRO A 87 1.79 1.39 -6.31
CA PRO A 87 2.95 2.01 -5.66
C PRO A 87 3.21 1.51 -4.23
N MET A 88 2.46 0.53 -3.71
CA MET A 88 2.70 -0.06 -2.38
C MET A 88 3.52 -1.35 -2.42
N VAL A 89 3.84 -1.90 -3.60
CA VAL A 89 4.75 -3.06 -3.66
C VAL A 89 6.13 -2.71 -3.10
N ALA A 90 6.75 -3.73 -2.55
CA ALA A 90 8.10 -3.83 -2.06
C ALA A 90 9.10 -3.06 -2.93
N ARG A 91 9.99 -2.34 -2.26
CA ARG A 91 10.99 -1.44 -2.87
C ARG A 91 10.42 -0.14 -3.47
N SER A 92 9.11 0.11 -3.37
CA SER A 92 8.57 1.45 -3.60
C SER A 92 9.09 2.44 -2.58
N SER A 93 9.22 3.69 -2.99
CA SER A 93 9.81 4.74 -2.17
C SER A 93 8.95 5.07 -0.95
N PRO A 94 9.59 5.42 0.19
CA PRO A 94 8.87 5.83 1.38
C PRO A 94 7.92 7.00 1.11
N GLN A 95 8.28 7.90 0.19
CA GLN A 95 7.48 9.06 -0.17
C GLN A 95 6.12 8.65 -0.78
N LEU A 96 6.09 7.68 -1.71
CA LEU A 96 4.82 7.18 -2.27
C LEU A 96 3.97 6.46 -1.23
N LYS A 97 4.59 5.73 -0.30
CA LYS A 97 3.85 5.10 0.81
C LYS A 97 3.24 6.17 1.73
N LEU A 98 4.01 7.19 2.09
CA LEU A 98 3.52 8.28 2.95
C LEU A 98 2.39 9.10 2.29
N ALA A 99 2.41 9.26 0.97
CA ALA A 99 1.32 9.90 0.24
C ALA A 99 -0.04 9.22 0.52
N LEU A 100 -0.11 7.88 0.44
CA LEU A 100 -1.34 7.14 0.73
C LEU A 100 -1.62 7.02 2.23
N TRP A 101 -0.60 6.68 3.02
CA TRP A 101 -0.77 6.30 4.42
C TRP A 101 -0.83 7.47 5.40
N SER A 102 -0.41 8.66 4.97
CA SER A 102 -0.38 9.86 5.80
C SER A 102 -1.08 11.05 5.14
N GLU A 103 -0.78 11.36 3.88
CA GLU A 103 -1.26 12.60 3.25
C GLU A 103 -2.68 12.50 2.67
N ARG A 104 -3.11 11.30 2.26
CA ARG A 104 -4.44 11.02 1.68
C ARG A 104 -5.15 9.89 2.42
N SER A 105 -5.28 10.07 3.73
CA SER A 105 -5.89 9.08 4.64
C SER A 105 -7.34 8.72 4.29
N GLU A 106 -8.07 9.64 3.64
CA GLU A 106 -9.42 9.46 3.11
C GLU A 106 -9.46 8.47 1.95
N ALA A 107 -8.44 8.46 1.09
CA ALA A 107 -8.27 7.46 0.04
C ALA A 107 -8.00 6.09 0.67
N LEU A 108 -7.05 6.02 1.61
CA LEU A 108 -6.75 4.79 2.36
C LEU A 108 -8.02 4.21 3.03
N ALA A 109 -8.78 5.05 3.73
CA ALA A 109 -10.01 4.65 4.41
C ALA A 109 -11.09 4.14 3.46
N SER A 110 -11.02 4.47 2.16
CA SER A 110 -11.98 4.10 1.12
C SER A 110 -11.65 2.81 0.36
N ILE A 111 -10.45 2.24 0.55
CA ILE A 111 -10.05 0.96 -0.07
C ILE A 111 -10.87 -0.21 0.53
N ARG A 112 -11.47 -1.05 -0.31
CA ARG A 112 -12.34 -2.18 0.11
C ARG A 112 -11.85 -3.56 -0.30
N ILE A 113 -10.76 -3.64 -1.07
CA ILE A 113 -10.33 -4.91 -1.66
C ILE A 113 -9.69 -5.84 -0.63
N ASP A 114 -9.85 -7.14 -0.87
CA ASP A 114 -9.20 -8.21 -0.12
C ASP A 114 -8.03 -8.85 -0.87
N GLN A 115 -8.07 -8.82 -2.20
CA GLN A 115 -7.06 -9.38 -3.08
C GLN A 115 -6.40 -8.28 -3.91
N VAL A 116 -5.12 -8.49 -4.21
CA VAL A 116 -4.26 -7.59 -4.99
C VAL A 116 -3.91 -8.18 -6.36
N PRO A 117 -3.45 -7.37 -7.32
CA PRO A 117 -3.29 -7.83 -8.71
C PRO A 117 -2.04 -8.69 -8.92
N VAL A 118 -1.13 -8.68 -7.95
CA VAL A 118 0.09 -9.48 -7.93
C VAL A 118 0.15 -10.28 -6.64
N SER A 119 1.04 -11.28 -6.59
CA SER A 119 1.27 -12.08 -5.38
C SER A 119 1.44 -11.18 -4.15
N GLU A 120 0.73 -11.52 -3.07
CA GLU A 120 0.75 -10.74 -1.82
C GLU A 120 2.19 -10.60 -1.28
N GLU A 121 3.06 -11.57 -1.53
CA GLU A 121 4.47 -11.53 -1.11
C GLU A 121 5.20 -10.23 -1.49
N TYR A 122 4.84 -9.64 -2.63
CA TYR A 122 5.43 -8.38 -3.09
C TYR A 122 4.98 -7.18 -2.26
N TYR A 123 3.98 -7.29 -1.40
CA TYR A 123 3.58 -6.22 -0.48
C TYR A 123 4.10 -6.45 0.93
N PHE A 124 4.25 -7.72 1.32
CA PHE A 124 4.65 -8.12 2.67
C PHE A 124 6.17 -8.23 2.82
N ASP A 125 6.93 -8.51 1.76
CA ASP A 125 8.39 -8.65 1.80
C ASP A 125 9.11 -7.72 0.80
N PRO A 126 10.13 -6.94 1.21
CA PRO A 126 10.75 -6.96 2.53
C PRO A 126 9.91 -6.23 3.58
N ILE A 127 10.09 -6.64 4.83
CA ILE A 127 9.49 -5.94 5.98
C ILE A 127 9.94 -4.48 5.98
N GLU A 128 8.99 -3.56 6.15
CA GLU A 128 9.25 -2.12 6.17
C GLU A 128 10.32 -1.76 7.23
N SER A 129 11.22 -0.86 6.84
CA SER A 129 12.34 -0.38 7.65
C SER A 129 12.28 1.13 7.86
N ASN A 130 11.51 1.86 7.05
CA ASN A 130 11.33 3.29 7.22
C ASN A 130 10.42 3.58 8.43
N GLY A 131 10.98 4.24 9.45
CA GLY A 131 10.25 4.55 10.68
C GLY A 131 9.05 5.46 10.49
N GLN A 132 9.05 6.38 9.51
CA GLN A 132 7.91 7.25 9.24
C GLN A 132 6.74 6.46 8.63
N VAL A 133 7.04 5.53 7.71
CA VAL A 133 6.04 4.63 7.12
C VAL A 133 5.45 3.71 8.20
N LEU A 134 6.29 3.09 9.04
CA LEU A 134 5.83 2.26 10.16
C LEU A 134 4.95 3.05 11.14
N ALA A 135 5.31 4.29 11.45
CA ALA A 135 4.48 5.17 12.28
C ALA A 135 3.15 5.51 11.61
N ALA A 136 3.11 5.70 10.29
CA ALA A 136 1.88 5.93 9.53
C ALA A 136 0.97 4.68 9.55
N TYR A 137 1.52 3.48 9.35
CA TYR A 137 0.78 2.21 9.47
C TYR A 137 0.17 2.06 10.87
N LEU A 138 0.98 2.28 11.91
CA LEU A 138 0.50 2.20 13.29
C LEU A 138 -0.60 3.23 13.57
N ARG A 139 -0.45 4.47 13.09
CA ARG A 139 -1.47 5.51 13.24
C ARG A 139 -2.78 5.12 12.56
N ALA A 140 -2.72 4.57 11.35
CA ALA A 140 -3.91 4.13 10.61
C ALA A 140 -4.65 3.00 11.35
N LEU A 141 -3.91 2.05 11.92
CA LEU A 141 -4.46 0.96 12.74
C LEU A 141 -5.05 1.47 14.06
N ALA A 142 -4.27 2.23 14.83
CA ALA A 142 -4.64 2.69 16.17
C ALA A 142 -5.77 3.74 16.14
N GLY A 143 -5.78 4.60 15.11
CA GLY A 143 -6.82 5.59 14.89
C GLY A 143 -8.10 5.03 14.25
N GLY A 144 -8.12 3.76 13.84
CA GLY A 144 -9.30 3.13 13.23
C GLY A 144 -9.64 3.60 11.81
N ALA A 145 -8.71 4.29 11.15
CA ALA A 145 -8.84 4.69 9.73
C ALA A 145 -9.01 3.45 8.83
N ILE A 146 -8.34 2.36 9.20
CA ILE A 146 -8.49 1.04 8.58
C ILE A 146 -8.98 0.02 9.62
N GLN A 147 -9.84 -0.90 9.19
CA GLN A 147 -10.38 -1.97 10.02
C GLN A 147 -10.39 -3.29 9.24
N SER A 148 -10.21 -4.43 9.92
CA SER A 148 -10.15 -5.74 9.24
C SER A 148 -11.40 -6.09 8.46
N SER A 149 -12.59 -5.65 8.92
CA SER A 149 -13.87 -5.90 8.25
C SER A 149 -14.13 -4.98 7.05
N ARG A 150 -13.52 -3.79 7.03
CA ARG A 150 -13.77 -2.76 6.01
C ARG A 150 -12.66 -2.67 4.97
N ASN A 151 -11.41 -2.84 5.41
CA ASN A 151 -10.22 -2.63 4.62
C ASN A 151 -9.28 -3.85 4.75
N PRO A 152 -9.75 -5.07 4.40
CA PRO A 152 -9.09 -6.31 4.81
C PRO A 152 -7.62 -6.41 4.35
N PHE A 153 -7.33 -6.10 3.08
CA PHE A 153 -5.97 -6.16 2.55
C PHE A 153 -5.03 -5.17 3.24
N VAL A 154 -5.34 -3.86 3.21
CA VAL A 154 -4.47 -2.84 3.81
C VAL A 154 -4.37 -2.97 5.34
N TYR A 155 -5.39 -3.51 6.01
CA TYR A 155 -5.31 -3.87 7.42
C TYR A 155 -4.28 -4.96 7.68
N ARG A 156 -4.30 -6.05 6.90
CA ARG A 156 -3.27 -7.10 7.00
C ARG A 156 -1.89 -6.53 6.72
N LEU A 157 -1.75 -5.71 5.68
CA LEU A 157 -0.48 -5.10 5.27
C LEU A 157 0.14 -4.27 6.40
N ALA A 158 -0.60 -3.31 6.95
CA ALA A 158 -0.13 -2.47 8.04
C ALA A 158 0.20 -3.30 9.29
N LEU A 159 -0.69 -4.24 9.66
CA LEU A 159 -0.49 -5.10 10.82
C LEU A 159 0.79 -5.93 10.69
N HIS A 160 1.02 -6.53 9.51
CA HIS A 160 2.20 -7.34 9.24
C HIS A 160 3.48 -6.54 9.41
N HIS A 161 3.59 -5.38 8.77
CA HIS A 161 4.81 -4.58 8.81
C HIS A 161 5.11 -4.04 10.20
N VAL A 162 4.08 -3.55 10.92
CA VAL A 162 4.24 -3.06 12.30
C VAL A 162 4.65 -4.20 13.23
N ALA A 163 3.96 -5.35 13.17
CA ALA A 163 4.25 -6.47 14.05
C ALA A 163 5.61 -7.12 13.76
N SER A 164 5.98 -7.26 12.50
CA SER A 164 7.29 -7.79 12.11
C SER A 164 8.42 -6.84 12.51
N ALA A 165 8.20 -5.52 12.47
CA ALA A 165 9.16 -4.55 13.02
C ALA A 165 9.29 -4.67 14.55
N VAL A 166 8.19 -4.92 15.28
CA VAL A 166 8.24 -5.19 16.73
C VAL A 166 9.06 -6.46 17.01
N GLN A 167 8.79 -7.55 16.30
CA GLN A 167 9.53 -8.80 16.45
C GLN A 167 11.03 -8.61 16.15
N ARG A 168 11.37 -7.88 15.08
CA ARG A 168 12.76 -7.56 14.73
C ARG A 168 13.49 -6.84 15.87
N HIS A 169 12.84 -5.84 16.48
CA HIS A 169 13.38 -5.14 17.64
C HIS A 169 13.59 -6.08 18.84
N GLU A 170 12.70 -7.04 19.07
CA GLU A 170 12.81 -7.99 20.19
C GLU A 170 13.88 -9.07 19.99
N THR A 171 14.08 -9.52 18.74
CA THR A 171 15.02 -10.61 18.42
C THR A 171 16.43 -10.14 18.09
N SER A 172 16.59 -8.92 17.55
CA SER A 172 17.90 -8.41 17.14
C SER A 172 18.70 -7.88 18.33
N LYS A 173 20.00 -8.17 18.32
CA LYS A 173 20.97 -7.60 19.27
C LYS A 173 21.79 -6.46 18.65
N ASP A 174 21.58 -6.16 17.37
CA ASP A 174 22.26 -5.05 16.71
C ASP A 174 21.55 -3.73 17.03
N GLU A 175 22.21 -2.87 17.81
CA GLU A 175 21.68 -1.55 18.17
C GLU A 175 21.31 -0.71 16.93
N LYS A 176 21.98 -0.90 15.78
CA LYS A 176 21.64 -0.17 14.55
C LYS A 176 20.28 -0.57 13.98
N GLU A 177 19.83 -1.80 14.23
CA GLU A 177 18.51 -2.28 13.82
C GLU A 177 17.42 -1.94 14.85
N VAL A 178 17.77 -1.95 16.13
CA VAL A 178 16.83 -1.78 17.25
C VAL A 178 16.53 -0.30 17.51
N LYS A 179 17.56 0.55 17.54
CA LYS A 179 17.44 1.98 17.90
C LYS A 179 16.43 2.75 17.05
N PRO A 180 16.35 2.57 15.71
CA PRO A 180 15.34 3.26 14.88
C PRO A 180 13.89 2.88 15.24
N LEU A 181 13.67 1.75 15.91
CA LEU A 181 12.36 1.20 16.21
C LEU A 181 11.86 1.56 17.63
N GLU A 182 12.71 2.10 18.51
CA GLU A 182 12.35 2.41 19.91
C GLU A 182 11.09 3.28 20.03
N ALA A 183 10.98 4.31 19.21
CA ALA A 183 9.81 5.21 19.19
C ALA A 183 8.53 4.47 18.76
N LEU A 184 8.64 3.53 17.82
CA LEU A 184 7.54 2.68 17.41
C LEU A 184 7.12 1.76 18.56
N ILE A 185 8.07 1.10 19.24
CA ILE A 185 7.78 0.20 20.37
C ILE A 185 7.08 0.94 21.50
N LYS A 186 7.56 2.14 21.85
CA LYS A 186 6.91 2.98 22.86
C LYS A 186 5.46 3.29 22.46
N SER A 187 5.24 3.64 21.19
CA SER A 187 3.91 3.92 20.65
C SER A 187 3.00 2.67 20.71
N VAL A 188 3.49 1.50 20.32
CA VAL A 188 2.76 0.22 20.40
C VAL A 188 2.37 -0.11 21.85
N LYS A 189 3.29 0.08 22.80
CA LYS A 189 3.00 -0.15 24.23
C LYS A 189 1.92 0.78 24.77
N SER A 190 1.78 1.99 24.22
CA SER A 190 0.77 2.98 24.61
C SER A 190 -0.60 2.85 23.92
N ILE A 191 -0.77 1.91 22.99
CA ILE A 191 -2.08 1.70 22.32
C ILE A 191 -3.14 1.35 23.37
N SER A 192 -4.24 2.10 23.39
CA SER A 192 -5.40 1.89 24.26
C SER A 192 -6.26 0.69 23.83
N ASN A 193 -6.37 0.43 22.52
CA ASN A 193 -7.06 -0.73 21.98
C ASN A 193 -6.31 -2.03 22.30
N VAL A 194 -6.74 -2.71 23.36
CA VAL A 194 -6.11 -3.95 23.87
C VAL A 194 -6.11 -5.05 22.82
N THR A 195 -7.18 -5.20 22.05
CA THR A 195 -7.28 -6.22 21.00
C THR A 195 -6.27 -6.00 19.89
N LEU A 196 -6.13 -4.76 19.41
CA LEU A 196 -5.12 -4.42 18.41
C LEU A 196 -3.71 -4.63 18.96
N LYS A 197 -3.44 -4.14 20.17
CA LYS A 197 -2.15 -4.33 20.84
C LYS A 197 -1.80 -5.81 20.96
N HIS A 198 -2.74 -6.65 21.37
CA HIS A 198 -2.56 -8.11 21.44
C HIS A 198 -2.27 -8.72 20.06
N LYS A 199 -2.96 -8.29 18.99
CA LYS A 199 -2.70 -8.75 17.62
C LYS A 199 -1.29 -8.40 17.14
N ILE A 200 -0.78 -7.22 17.48
CA ILE A 200 0.57 -6.77 17.11
C ILE A 200 1.62 -7.60 17.85
N LEU A 201 1.47 -7.78 19.17
CA LEU A 201 2.48 -8.45 20.01
C LEU A 201 2.53 -9.97 19.82
N ASN A 202 1.41 -10.61 19.46
CA ASN A 202 1.31 -12.05 19.28
C ASN A 202 1.17 -12.45 17.81
N TYR A 203 1.71 -11.63 16.91
CA TYR A 203 1.57 -11.82 15.48
C TYR A 203 2.35 -13.05 15.01
N ASN A 204 1.67 -13.95 14.30
CA ASN A 204 2.27 -15.07 13.60
C ASN A 204 1.85 -15.01 12.13
N PHE A 205 2.77 -14.68 11.23
CA PHE A 205 2.48 -14.65 9.80
C PHE A 205 2.57 -16.06 9.21
N ASN A 206 1.43 -16.61 8.79
CA ASN A 206 1.38 -17.83 8.00
C ASN A 206 0.91 -17.50 6.59
N VAL A 207 1.84 -17.48 5.63
CA VAL A 207 1.56 -17.27 4.19
C VAL A 207 0.64 -18.37 3.61
N LYS A 208 0.41 -19.47 4.33
CA LYS A 208 -0.24 -20.68 3.81
C LYS A 208 -1.77 -20.74 3.93
N ASN A 209 -2.44 -19.74 4.50
CA ASN A 209 -3.90 -19.77 4.73
C ASN A 209 -4.68 -18.59 4.09
N THR A 210 -4.12 -17.97 3.05
CA THR A 210 -4.78 -16.97 2.20
C THR A 210 -4.61 -17.39 0.74
#